data_AF-L9YRD5-F1
#
_entry.id   AF-L9YRD5-F1
#
_cell.length_a   1.000
_cell.length_b   1.000
_cell.length_c   1.000
_cell.angle_alpha   90.00
_cell.angle_beta   90.00
_cell.angle_gamma   90.00
#
_symmetry.space_group_name_H-M   'P 1'
#
loop_
_entity.id
_entity.type
_entity.pdbx_description
1 polymer ?
#
loop_
_entity_poly.entity_id
_entity_poly.type
_entity_poly.pdbx_seq_one_letter_code
_entity_poly.pdbx_strand_id
1 'polypeptide(L)'
;DAPEARVDGVLEDIDVTGRGAETKEVRRKAIRHAWGELRDRTEATTQELANAAFDEYADHPKFGYSASESHYRGYTFWDSCAREVLQELPGVESPPQRGNTWRFVGDNEE
;
A
#
# COMPACT_ATOMS: atom_id res chain seq x y z
N ASP A 1 -9.74 -7.24 -18.91
CA ASP A 1 -9.76 -6.29 -17.79
C ASP A 1 -8.34 -5.88 -17.47
N ALA A 2 -8.03 -4.59 -17.31
CA ALA A 2 -6.68 -4.19 -16.91
C ALA A 2 -6.49 -4.46 -15.40
N PRO A 3 -5.33 -4.98 -14.95
CA PRO A 3 -5.10 -5.26 -13.53
C PRO A 3 -5.29 -4.03 -12.64
N GLU A 4 -5.00 -2.84 -13.18
CA GLU A 4 -5.19 -1.56 -12.50
C GLU A 4 -6.65 -1.23 -12.17
N ALA A 5 -7.60 -1.61 -13.04
CA ALA A 5 -9.02 -1.39 -12.82
C ALA A 5 -9.59 -2.33 -11.75
N ARG A 6 -9.08 -3.58 -11.69
CA ARG A 6 -9.40 -4.52 -10.61
C ARG A 6 -8.88 -4.01 -9.27
N VAL A 7 -7.66 -3.47 -9.24
CA VAL A 7 -7.07 -2.86 -8.03
C VAL A 7 -7.90 -1.67 -7.54
N ASP A 8 -8.33 -0.77 -8.43
CA ASP A 8 -9.19 0.36 -8.04
C ASP A 8 -10.51 -0.14 -7.43
N GLY A 9 -11.16 -1.11 -8.07
CA GLY A 9 -12.40 -1.69 -7.55
C GLY A 9 -12.24 -2.32 -6.16
N VAL A 10 -11.16 -3.07 -5.93
CA VAL A 10 -10.88 -3.67 -4.60
C VAL A 10 -10.61 -2.58 -3.56
N LEU A 11 -9.85 -1.54 -3.89
CA LEU A 11 -9.56 -0.44 -2.97
C LEU A 11 -10.81 0.39 -2.63
N GLU A 12 -11.74 0.54 -3.57
CA GLU A 12 -13.02 1.22 -3.32
C GLU A 12 -13.92 0.43 -2.37
N ASP A 13 -13.94 -0.90 -2.49
CA ASP A 13 -14.77 -1.80 -1.66
C ASP A 13 -14.22 -1.99 -0.24
N ILE A 14 -12.89 -1.96 -0.07
CA ILE A 14 -12.26 -2.16 1.23
C ILE A 14 -12.46 -0.95 2.16
N ASP A 15 -12.91 -1.23 3.39
CA ASP A 15 -12.96 -0.24 4.47
C ASP A 15 -11.56 0.00 5.04
N VAL A 16 -10.80 0.87 4.36
CA VAL A 16 -9.53 1.36 4.89
C VAL A 16 -9.78 2.09 6.21
N THR A 17 -9.04 1.72 7.25
CA THR A 17 -9.17 2.33 8.57
C THR A 17 -8.91 3.84 8.48
N GLY A 18 -9.54 4.66 9.33
CA GLY A 18 -9.36 6.11 9.34
C GLY A 18 -10.68 6.88 9.50
N ARG A 19 -10.61 8.05 10.15
CA ARG A 19 -11.78 8.94 10.32
C ARG A 19 -11.83 9.96 9.17
N GLY A 20 -12.96 9.97 8.45
CA GLY A 20 -13.25 10.91 7.37
C GLY A 20 -12.88 10.40 5.98
N ALA A 21 -13.68 10.80 4.98
CA ALA A 21 -13.55 10.36 3.58
C ALA A 21 -12.16 10.71 3.00
N GLU A 22 -11.64 11.90 3.30
CA GLU A 22 -10.32 12.34 2.83
C GLU A 22 -9.18 11.44 3.32
N THR A 23 -9.22 11.01 4.59
CA THR A 23 -8.22 10.10 5.15
C THR A 23 -8.26 8.74 4.46
N LYS A 24 -9.47 8.24 4.17
CA LYS A 24 -9.66 6.97 3.46
C LYS A 24 -9.15 7.06 2.03
N GLU A 25 -9.43 8.16 1.34
CA GLU A 25 -8.97 8.39 -0.03
C GLU A 25 -7.42 8.41 -0.11
N VAL A 26 -6.75 9.15 0.76
CA VAL A 26 -5.27 9.19 0.76
C VAL A 26 -4.69 7.81 1.07
N ARG A 27 -5.26 7.06 2.01
CA ARG A 27 -4.80 5.70 2.31
C ARG A 27 -4.94 4.75 1.13
N ARG A 28 -6.05 4.83 0.39
CA ARG A 28 -6.24 4.04 -0.85
C ARG A 28 -5.19 4.39 -1.89
N LYS A 29 -4.94 5.68 -2.12
CA LYS A 29 -3.91 6.15 -3.05
C LYS A 29 -2.51 5.67 -2.64
N ALA A 30 -2.18 5.75 -1.36
CA ALA A 30 -0.92 5.25 -0.81
C ALA A 30 -0.76 3.73 -1.00
N ILE A 31 -1.81 2.94 -0.75
CA ILE A 31 -1.80 1.48 -1.00
C ILE A 31 -1.67 1.19 -2.50
N ARG A 32 -2.39 1.93 -3.36
CA ARG A 32 -2.29 1.80 -4.82
C ARG A 32 -0.86 2.06 -5.30
N HIS A 33 -0.22 3.10 -4.78
CA HIS A 33 1.16 3.42 -5.12
C HIS A 33 2.12 2.32 -4.67
N ALA A 34 1.96 1.80 -3.45
CA ALA A 34 2.74 0.65 -2.97
C ALA A 34 2.55 -0.61 -3.83
N TRP A 35 1.32 -0.88 -4.29
CA TRP A 35 1.06 -1.98 -5.22
C TRP A 35 1.75 -1.78 -6.57
N GLY A 36 1.71 -0.56 -7.11
CA GLY A 36 2.42 -0.20 -8.34
C GLY A 36 3.92 -0.46 -8.20
N GLU A 37 4.53 0.05 -7.12
CA GLU A 37 5.94 -0.18 -6.82
C GLU A 37 6.28 -1.68 -6.68
N LEU A 38 5.42 -2.46 -6.02
CA LEU A 38 5.62 -3.91 -5.91
C LEU A 38 5.53 -4.60 -7.28
N ARG A 39 4.59 -4.17 -8.13
CA ARG A 39 4.42 -4.67 -9.50
C ARG A 39 5.65 -4.34 -10.36
N ASP A 40 6.16 -3.11 -10.31
CA ASP A 40 7.32 -2.67 -11.07
C ASP A 40 8.61 -3.37 -10.62
N ARG A 41 8.80 -3.53 -9.31
CA ARG A 41 10.01 -4.15 -8.74
C ARG A 41 9.96 -5.67 -8.70
N THR A 42 8.78 -6.27 -8.87
CA THR A 42 8.49 -7.71 -8.66
C THR A 42 8.66 -8.18 -7.21
N GLU A 43 9.60 -7.62 -6.45
CA GLU A 43 9.82 -7.87 -5.04
C GLU A 43 10.18 -6.60 -4.29
N ALA A 44 9.69 -6.48 -3.05
CA ALA A 44 10.03 -5.34 -2.18
C ALA A 44 9.86 -5.71 -0.71
N THR A 45 10.67 -5.12 0.16
CA THR A 45 10.51 -5.26 1.61
C THR A 45 9.31 -4.44 2.10
N THR A 46 8.81 -4.80 3.29
CA THR A 46 7.77 -4.00 3.97
C THR A 46 8.21 -2.55 4.14
N GLN A 47 9.48 -2.31 4.44
CA GLN A 47 10.01 -0.96 4.64
C GLN A 47 10.01 -0.16 3.34
N GLU A 48 10.45 -0.77 2.22
CA GLU A 48 10.46 -0.10 0.92
C GLU A 48 9.05 0.30 0.48
N LEU A 49 8.08 -0.61 0.62
CA LEU A 49 6.71 -0.33 0.23
C LEU A 49 6.04 0.70 1.16
N ALA A 50 6.31 0.64 2.47
CA ALA A 50 5.80 1.63 3.42
C ALA A 50 6.37 3.03 3.17
N ASN A 51 7.64 3.12 2.76
CA ASN A 51 8.27 4.37 2.37
C ASN A 51 7.69 4.89 1.05
N ALA A 52 7.58 4.04 0.04
CA ALA A 52 7.08 4.43 -1.26
C ALA A 52 5.62 4.89 -1.22
N ALA A 53 4.77 4.22 -0.42
CA ALA A 53 3.35 4.56 -0.24
C ALA A 53 3.11 6.05 0.10
N PHE A 54 4.07 6.70 0.76
CA PHE A 54 3.95 8.09 1.19
C PHE A 54 4.98 9.03 0.59
N ASP A 55 5.90 8.55 -0.25
CA ASP A 55 6.89 9.42 -0.91
C ASP A 55 6.19 10.50 -1.75
N GLU A 56 5.16 10.10 -2.52
CA GLU A 56 4.30 11.01 -3.30
C GLU A 56 3.49 12.00 -2.43
N TYR A 57 3.27 11.67 -1.14
CA TYR A 57 2.41 12.43 -0.22
C TYR A 57 3.19 13.10 0.92
N ALA A 58 4.52 13.09 0.88
CA ALA A 58 5.38 13.55 1.97
C ALA A 58 5.08 15.00 2.39
N ASP A 59 4.65 15.86 1.45
CA ASP A 59 4.29 17.26 1.69
C ASP A 59 2.80 17.51 2.04
N HIS A 60 1.93 16.49 2.06
CA HIS A 60 0.50 16.69 2.25
C HIS A 60 0.17 17.17 3.67
N PRO A 61 -0.46 18.32 3.95
CA PRO A 61 -0.53 18.92 5.31
C PRO A 61 -1.12 18.05 6.43
N LYS A 62 -2.02 17.09 6.14
CA LYS A 62 -2.54 16.11 7.14
C LYS A 62 -1.69 14.86 7.31
N PHE A 63 -0.86 14.58 6.32
CA PHE A 63 0.04 13.44 6.21
C PHE A 63 1.46 13.94 6.00
N GLY A 64 1.76 15.17 6.39
CA GLY A 64 2.95 15.89 5.98
C GLY A 64 4.05 15.33 6.82
N TYR A 65 4.74 14.34 6.27
CA TYR A 65 5.66 13.57 7.04
C TYR A 65 7.02 14.22 6.88
N SER A 66 7.42 15.01 7.88
CA SER A 66 8.84 15.34 8.02
C SER A 66 9.61 14.01 8.00
N ALA A 67 10.71 13.91 7.24
CA ALA A 67 11.44 12.65 7.01
C ALA A 67 11.73 11.84 8.31
N SER A 68 11.76 12.52 9.46
CA SER A 68 11.94 11.95 10.80
C SER A 68 10.65 11.35 11.40
N GLU A 69 9.48 11.94 11.15
CA GLU A 69 8.17 11.43 11.61
C GLU A 69 7.52 10.44 10.61
N SER A 70 7.94 10.47 9.34
CA SER A 70 7.47 9.55 8.28
C SER A 70 7.66 8.09 8.64
N HIS A 71 8.79 7.76 9.26
CA HIS A 71 9.15 6.37 9.48
C HIS A 71 8.22 5.69 10.51
N TYR A 72 7.86 6.40 11.59
CA TYR A 72 6.97 5.86 12.61
C TYR A 72 5.51 5.80 12.14
N ARG A 73 5.04 6.83 11.42
CA ARG A 73 3.66 6.88 10.91
C ARG A 73 3.44 5.99 9.69
N GLY A 74 4.43 5.86 8.81
CA GLY A 74 4.45 4.92 7.70
C GLY A 74 4.36 3.48 8.19
N TYR A 75 5.16 3.14 9.20
CA TYR A 75 5.08 1.81 9.84
C TYR A 75 3.73 1.58 10.54
N THR A 76 3.18 2.59 11.23
CA THR A 76 1.86 2.48 11.89
C THR A 76 0.74 2.27 10.87
N PHE A 77 0.73 3.04 9.78
CA PHE A 77 -0.21 2.84 8.68
C PHE A 77 -0.06 1.46 8.04
N TRP A 78 1.18 1.03 7.84
CA TRP A 78 1.46 -0.26 7.25
C TRP A 78 0.92 -1.40 8.10
N ASP A 79 1.23 -1.39 9.41
CA ASP A 79 0.81 -2.45 10.33
C ASP A 79 -0.70 -2.44 10.60
N SER A 80 -1.32 -1.26 10.64
CA SER A 80 -2.74 -1.10 11.03
C SER A 80 -3.71 -1.10 9.84
N CYS A 81 -3.22 -1.08 8.60
CA CYS A 81 -4.07 -0.94 7.43
C CYS A 81 -3.42 -1.55 6.19
N ALA A 82 -2.30 -0.98 5.72
CA ALA A 82 -1.81 -1.25 4.36
C ALA A 82 -1.46 -2.74 4.15
N ARG A 83 -0.91 -3.40 5.16
CA ARG A 83 -0.58 -4.83 5.11
C ARG A 83 -1.79 -5.70 4.77
N GLU A 84 -2.91 -5.49 5.45
CA GLU A 84 -4.10 -6.32 5.26
C GLU A 84 -4.82 -6.02 3.95
N VAL A 85 -4.75 -4.78 3.47
CA VAL A 85 -5.35 -4.41 2.18
C VAL A 85 -4.48 -4.88 1.01
N LEU A 86 -3.16 -4.73 1.12
CA LEU A 86 -2.23 -5.04 0.04
C LEU A 86 -2.24 -6.53 -0.31
N GLN A 87 -2.39 -7.43 0.68
CA GLN A 87 -2.46 -8.88 0.44
C GLN A 87 -3.75 -9.30 -0.30
N GLU A 88 -4.79 -8.46 -0.31
CA GLU A 88 -6.04 -8.72 -1.04
C GLU A 88 -5.98 -8.19 -2.48
N LEU A 89 -4.94 -7.43 -2.84
CA LEU A 89 -4.82 -6.91 -4.19
C LEU A 89 -4.37 -7.99 -5.18
N PRO A 90 -4.86 -7.92 -6.43
CA PRO A 90 -4.47 -8.85 -7.48
C PRO A 90 -2.96 -8.95 -7.67
N GLY A 91 -2.48 -10.18 -7.80
CA GLY A 91 -1.09 -10.50 -8.07
C GLY A 91 -0.12 -10.26 -6.90
N VAL A 92 -0.62 -10.01 -5.69
CA VAL A 92 0.24 -9.86 -4.49
C VAL A 92 0.38 -11.18 -3.75
N GLU A 93 1.63 -11.60 -3.54
CA GLU A 93 1.99 -12.67 -2.62
C GLU A 93 2.57 -12.07 -1.34
N SER A 94 1.87 -12.29 -0.22
CA SER A 94 2.28 -11.80 1.09
C SER A 94 3.40 -12.68 1.70
N PRO A 95 4.35 -12.10 2.45
CA PRO A 95 5.40 -12.88 3.09
C PRO A 95 4.84 -13.81 4.19
N PRO A 96 5.32 -15.07 4.28
CA PRO A 96 4.82 -16.06 5.24
C PRO A 96 5.14 -15.72 6.70
N GLN A 97 6.09 -14.81 6.94
CA GLN A 97 6.41 -14.26 8.26
C GLN A 97 6.42 -12.73 8.18
N ARG A 98 6.04 -12.06 9.27
CA ARG A 98 6.24 -10.60 9.42
C ARG A 98 7.75 -10.31 9.30
N GLY A 99 8.20 -9.87 8.14
CA GLY A 99 9.60 -9.48 7.98
C GLY A 99 10.04 -9.16 6.56
N ASN A 100 9.98 -10.11 5.62
CA ASN A 100 11.07 -10.09 4.65
C ASN A 100 10.71 -9.49 3.29
N THR A 101 9.88 -10.14 2.48
CA THR A 101 9.76 -9.73 1.08
C THR A 101 8.36 -10.01 0.57
N TRP A 102 7.70 -8.96 0.10
CA TRP A 102 6.47 -9.05 -0.70
C TRP A 102 6.84 -9.35 -2.14
N ARG A 103 5.98 -10.06 -2.85
CA ARG A 103 6.19 -10.39 -4.25
C ARG A 103 4.97 -10.07 -5.08
N PHE A 104 5.22 -9.65 -6.31
CA PHE A 104 4.22 -9.61 -7.35
C PHE A 104 4.34 -10.89 -8.19
N VAL A 105 3.33 -11.73 -8.16
CA VAL A 105 3.28 -13.01 -8.90
C VAL A 105 2.47 -12.91 -10.20
N GLY A 106 1.95 -11.73 -10.51
CA GLY A 106 1.03 -11.53 -11.62
C GLY A 106 -0.40 -11.95 -11.28
N ASP A 107 -1.36 -11.42 -12.04
CA ASP A 107 -2.72 -11.93 -12.06
C ASP A 107 -2.64 -13.29 -12.77
N ASN A 108 -2.39 -14.38 -12.02
CA ASN A 108 -2.48 -15.72 -12.56
C ASN A 108 -3.96 -15.97 -12.92
N GLU A 109 -4.33 -15.56 -14.13
CA GLU A 109 -5.48 -16.11 -14.84
C GLU A 109 -5.10 -17.55 -15.24
N GLU A 110 -5.33 -18.51 -14.33
CA GLU A 110 -5.61 -19.90 -14.72
C GLU A 110 -7.08 -20.05 -15.13
#